data_AF-N9PN98-F1
#
_entry.id   AF-N9PN98-F1
#
_cell.length_a   1.000
_cell.length_b   1.000
_cell.length_c   1.000
_cell.angle_alpha   90.00
_cell.angle_beta   90.00
_cell.angle_gamma   90.00
#
_symmetry.space_group_name_H-M   'P 1'
#
loop_
_entity.id
_entity.type
_entity.pdbx_description
1 polymer ?
#
loop_
_entity_poly.entity_id
_entity_poly.type
_entity_poly.pdbx_seq_one_letter_code
_entity_poly.pdbx_strand_id
1 'polypeptide(L)'
;MSYQLITIADATQNIVCPYCQHAVLDWNQEQYIQPCEHTLFMAMDLGFEFIADRFEEVLPQSVDEIHEDPNMNIFASVTQVNYLDLQIYKADLGVEGMFRYVGFSQQ
;
A
#
# COMPACT_ATOMS: atom_id res chain seq x y z
N MET A 1 -13.23 8.17 10.95
CA MET A 1 -12.87 7.50 9.68
C MET A 1 -11.36 7.56 9.62
N SER A 2 -10.67 6.42 9.73
CA SER A 2 -9.20 6.36 9.87
C SER A 2 -8.46 6.39 8.53
N TYR A 3 -9.12 6.10 7.41
CA TYR A 3 -8.52 6.14 6.08
C TYR A 3 -9.53 6.48 4.99
N GLN A 4 -9.03 6.87 3.82
CA GLN A 4 -9.78 7.01 2.57
C GLN A 4 -9.35 5.91 1.60
N LEU A 5 -10.30 5.14 1.06
CA LEU A 5 -10.03 4.10 0.06
C LEU A 5 -10.29 4.64 -1.35
N ILE A 6 -9.33 4.44 -2.25
CA ILE A 6 -9.41 4.83 -3.66
C ILE A 6 -9.19 3.57 -4.50
N THR A 7 -10.19 3.16 -5.26
CA THR A 7 -10.09 1.98 -6.13
C THR A 7 -9.58 2.36 -7.51
N ILE A 8 -8.53 1.67 -7.97
CA ILE A 8 -8.00 1.73 -9.33
C ILE A 8 -8.44 0.44 -10.04
N ALA A 9 -9.25 0.58 -11.08
CA ALA A 9 -9.76 -0.56 -11.84
C ALA A 9 -8.75 -1.13 -12.85
N ASP A 10 -7.81 -0.31 -13.32
CA ASP A 10 -6.82 -0.70 -14.32
C ASP A 10 -5.54 -1.19 -13.63
N ALA A 11 -5.29 -2.49 -13.76
CA ALA A 11 -4.10 -3.14 -13.21
C ALA A 11 -2.79 -2.57 -13.76
N THR A 12 -2.81 -2.00 -14.97
CA THR A 12 -1.65 -1.43 -15.68
C THR A 12 -1.50 0.07 -15.49
N GLN A 13 -2.34 0.69 -14.65
CA GLN A 13 -2.24 2.11 -14.37
C GLN A 13 -1.11 2.41 -13.38
N ASN A 14 -0.32 3.43 -13.70
CA ASN A 14 0.67 3.97 -12.77
C ASN A 14 0.01 4.47 -11.48
N ILE A 15 0.65 4.18 -10.34
CA ILE A 15 0.23 4.74 -9.06
C ILE A 15 1.13 5.92 -8.78
N VAL A 16 0.50 7.09 -8.72
CA VAL A 16 1.18 8.37 -8.51
C VAL A 16 0.85 8.88 -7.12
N CYS A 17 1.86 9.32 -6.39
CA CYS A 17 1.67 9.96 -5.10
C CYS A 17 0.80 11.23 -5.26
N PRO A 18 -0.29 11.39 -4.48
CA PRO A 18 -1.17 12.55 -4.60
C PRO A 18 -0.52 13.86 -4.15
N TYR A 19 0.65 13.81 -3.50
CA TYR A 19 1.30 14.99 -2.91
C TYR A 19 2.47 15.50 -3.72
N CYS A 20 3.38 14.63 -4.15
CA CYS A 20 4.55 15.02 -4.97
C CYS A 20 4.42 14.69 -6.46
N GLN A 21 3.32 14.04 -6.88
CA GLN A 21 3.10 13.59 -8.26
C GLN A 21 4.18 12.62 -8.79
N HIS A 22 4.97 12.03 -7.90
CA HIS A 22 5.94 11.00 -8.23
C HIS A 22 5.23 9.66 -8.50
N ALA A 23 5.60 8.97 -9.57
CA ALA A 23 5.09 7.64 -9.86
C ALA A 23 5.78 6.62 -8.95
N VAL A 24 5.09 6.19 -7.89
CA VAL A 24 5.62 5.19 -6.97
C VAL A 24 5.50 3.78 -7.51
N LEU A 25 4.61 3.59 -8.48
CA LEU A 25 4.57 2.43 -9.35
C LEU A 25 4.52 2.93 -10.79
N ASP A 26 5.57 2.64 -11.57
CA ASP A 26 5.65 2.99 -12.99
C ASP A 26 5.71 1.75 -13.89
N TRP A 27 4.61 1.51 -14.61
CA TRP A 27 4.49 0.45 -15.60
C TRP A 27 5.35 0.68 -16.84
N ASN A 28 5.80 1.91 -17.09
CA ASN A 28 6.71 2.21 -18.20
C ASN A 28 8.16 1.83 -17.88
N GLN A 29 8.49 1.61 -16.60
CA GLN A 29 9.81 1.23 -16.12
C GLN A 29 9.74 -0.09 -15.37
N GLU A 30 9.43 -1.19 -16.08
CA GLU A 30 9.49 -2.57 -15.57
C GLU A 30 8.75 -2.83 -14.24
N GLN A 31 7.76 -2.00 -13.88
CA GLN A 31 7.04 -2.07 -12.60
C GLN A 31 7.94 -1.85 -11.37
N TYR A 32 9.00 -1.05 -11.50
CA TYR A 32 9.82 -0.69 -10.37
C TYR A 32 9.01 0.13 -9.34
N ILE A 33 9.08 -0.32 -8.09
CA ILE A 33 8.55 0.40 -6.94
C ILE A 33 9.54 1.51 -6.58
N GLN A 34 9.05 2.74 -6.57
CA GLN A 34 9.84 3.94 -6.28
C GLN A 34 9.14 4.72 -5.16
N PRO A 35 9.20 4.24 -3.90
CA PRO A 35 8.52 4.89 -2.80
C PRO A 35 9.11 6.29 -2.61
N CYS A 36 8.23 7.25 -2.32
CA CYS A 36 8.63 8.61 -1.97
C CYS A 36 8.42 8.83 -0.46
N GLU A 37 8.81 9.99 0.06
CA GLU A 37 8.64 10.32 1.49
C GLU A 37 7.20 10.16 1.99
N HIS A 38 6.21 10.37 1.12
CA HIS A 38 4.79 10.25 1.45
C HIS A 38 4.25 8.81 1.40
N THR A 39 5.01 7.87 0.83
CA THR A 39 4.61 6.47 0.71
C THR A 39 4.77 5.82 2.08
N LEU A 40 3.66 5.32 2.63
CA LEU A 40 3.66 4.62 3.92
C LEU A 40 3.90 3.13 3.75
N PHE A 41 3.31 2.54 2.71
CA PHE A 41 3.50 1.14 2.37
C PHE A 41 3.12 0.88 0.91
N MET A 42 3.70 -0.17 0.35
CA MET A 42 3.25 -0.81 -0.88
C MET A 42 3.19 -2.32 -0.62
N ALA A 43 2.05 -2.92 -0.84
CA ALA A 43 1.83 -4.31 -0.50
C ALA A 43 0.86 -4.96 -1.49
N MET A 44 0.96 -6.27 -1.64
CA MET A 44 0.00 -7.11 -2.33
C MET A 44 -0.74 -7.96 -1.31
N ASP A 45 -1.80 -8.67 -1.70
CA ASP A 45 -2.44 -9.64 -0.79
C ASP A 45 -1.47 -10.72 -0.27
N LEU A 46 -0.33 -10.93 -0.94
CA LEU A 46 0.71 -11.89 -0.57
C LEU A 46 1.83 -11.32 0.32
N GLY A 47 1.79 -10.03 0.68
CA GLY A 47 2.78 -9.44 1.58
C GLY A 47 3.17 -8.00 1.23
N PHE A 48 4.00 -7.40 2.09
CA PHE A 48 4.57 -6.08 1.87
C PHE A 48 5.75 -6.12 0.88
N GLU A 49 5.72 -5.22 -0.10
CA GLU A 49 6.84 -4.93 -1.00
C GLU A 49 7.70 -3.77 -0.46
N PHE A 50 7.06 -2.85 0.25
CA PHE A 50 7.68 -1.72 0.95
C PHE A 50 6.83 -1.31 2.15
N ILE A 51 7.48 -0.90 3.24
CA ILE A 51 6.86 -0.22 4.37
C ILE A 51 7.81 0.85 4.87
N ALA A 52 7.28 1.99 5.28
CA ALA A 52 8.05 3.04 5.94
C ALA A 52 8.10 2.76 7.44
N ASP A 53 9.26 2.94 8.07
CA ASP A 53 9.48 2.71 9.51
C ASP A 53 8.39 3.35 10.39
N ARG A 54 8.04 4.61 10.08
CA ARG A 54 6.99 5.37 10.78
C ARG A 54 5.59 4.76 10.71
N PHE A 55 5.32 3.96 9.67
CA PHE A 55 4.06 3.23 9.52
C PHE A 55 4.16 1.85 10.17
N GLU A 56 5.32 1.20 10.10
CA GLU A 56 5.57 -0.07 10.78
C GLU A 56 5.42 0.06 12.31
N GLU A 57 5.94 1.13 12.90
CA GLU A 57 5.85 1.40 14.35
C GLU A 57 4.41 1.50 14.90
N VAL A 58 3.44 1.83 14.04
CA VAL A 58 2.03 1.99 14.43
C VAL A 58 1.15 0.83 14.01
N LEU A 59 1.71 -0.17 13.31
CA LEU A 59 0.98 -1.39 13.00
C LEU A 59 0.68 -2.16 14.30
N PRO A 60 -0.48 -2.85 14.36
CA PRO A 60 -0.84 -3.64 15.54
C PRO A 60 0.04 -4.89 15.70
N GLN A 61 0.71 -5.33 14.64
CA GLN A 61 1.56 -6.52 14.54
C GLN A 61 2.73 -6.19 13.62
N SER A 62 3.89 -6.82 13.84
CA SER A 62 5.05 -6.58 12.97
C SER A 62 4.83 -7.15 11.57
N VAL A 63 5.62 -6.67 10.60
CA VAL A 63 5.58 -7.20 9.24
C VAL A 63 5.91 -8.69 9.22
N ASP A 64 6.91 -9.11 9.98
CA ASP A 64 7.29 -10.53 10.12
C ASP A 64 6.13 -11.37 10.66
N GLU A 65 5.43 -10.90 11.70
CA GLU A 65 4.26 -11.59 12.26
C GLU A 65 3.11 -11.70 11.25
N ILE A 66 2.90 -10.66 10.45
CA ILE A 66 1.89 -10.65 9.39
C ILE A 66 2.26 -11.65 8.30
N HIS A 67 3.53 -11.74 7.90
CA HIS A 67 4.02 -12.69 6.88
C HIS A 67 3.96 -14.15 7.35
N GLU A 68 4.10 -14.41 8.64
CA GLU A 68 4.00 -15.75 9.21
C GLU A 68 2.54 -16.25 9.36
N ASP A 69 1.54 -15.36 9.30
CA ASP A 69 0.13 -15.73 9.44
C ASP A 69 -0.38 -16.49 8.19
N PRO A 70 -0.84 -17.75 8.32
CA PRO A 70 -1.45 -18.49 7.21
C PRO A 70 -2.74 -17.85 6.66
N ASN A 71 -3.38 -16.97 7.43
CA ASN A 71 -4.57 -16.21 7.07
C ASN A 71 -4.27 -14.71 6.89
N MET A 72 -3.02 -14.38 6.61
CA MET A 72 -2.56 -13.01 6.38
C MET A 72 -3.54 -12.22 5.53
N ASN A 73 -3.96 -11.08 6.05
CA ASN A 73 -4.83 -10.15 5.36
C ASN A 73 -4.25 -8.75 5.46
N ILE A 74 -3.38 -8.44 4.48
CA ILE A 74 -2.69 -7.15 4.40
C ILE A 74 -3.66 -5.98 4.47
N PHE A 75 -4.78 -6.05 3.73
CA PHE A 75 -5.78 -5.00 3.73
C PHE A 75 -6.38 -4.79 5.13
N ALA A 76 -6.70 -5.87 5.85
CA ALA A 76 -7.20 -5.77 7.21
C ALA A 76 -6.14 -5.16 8.14
N SER A 77 -4.87 -5.56 8.03
CA SER A 77 -3.79 -5.04 8.87
C SER A 77 -3.59 -3.54 8.69
N VAL A 78 -3.50 -3.07 7.43
CA VAL A 78 -3.26 -1.64 7.15
C VAL A 78 -4.47 -0.74 7.39
N THR A 79 -5.70 -1.28 7.38
CA THR A 79 -6.93 -0.50 7.61
C THR A 79 -7.32 -0.38 9.09
N GLN A 80 -6.75 -1.22 9.96
CA GLN A 80 -6.94 -1.14 11.42
C GLN A 80 -6.11 -0.02 12.07
N VAL A 81 -5.08 0.47 11.39
CA VAL A 81 -4.23 1.55 11.87
C VAL A 81 -5.01 2.87 11.90
N ASN A 82 -4.85 3.62 12.98
CA ASN A 82 -5.32 5.00 13.05
C ASN A 82 -4.18 5.96 12.69
N TYR A 83 -4.05 6.26 11.41
CA TYR A 83 -3.02 7.16 10.89
C TYR A 83 -3.68 8.39 10.26
N LEU A 84 -3.14 9.58 10.52
CA LEU A 84 -3.74 10.82 10.04
C LEU A 84 -3.61 10.93 8.50
N ASP A 85 -4.70 11.34 7.86
CA ASP A 85 -4.77 11.58 6.42
C ASP A 85 -4.33 10.37 5.56
N LEU A 86 -4.53 9.15 6.06
CA LEU A 86 -4.20 7.92 5.38
C LEU A 86 -5.09 7.72 4.14
N GLN A 87 -4.47 7.73 2.96
CA GLN A 87 -5.10 7.35 1.70
C GLN A 87 -4.57 6.00 1.25
N ILE A 88 -5.47 5.05 0.99
CA ILE A 88 -5.14 3.72 0.52
C ILE A 88 -5.66 3.57 -0.89
N TYR A 89 -4.75 3.32 -1.83
CA TYR A 89 -5.05 3.02 -3.22
C TYR A 89 -5.10 1.51 -3.38
N LYS A 90 -6.26 0.99 -3.77
CA LYS A 90 -6.49 -0.43 -4.06
C LYS A 90 -6.55 -0.63 -5.56
N ALA A 91 -5.53 -1.24 -6.14
CA ALA A 91 -5.45 -1.55 -7.56
C ALA A 91 -5.63 -3.06 -7.80
N ASP A 92 -6.26 -3.43 -8.91
CA ASP A 92 -6.30 -4.81 -9.38
C ASP A 92 -4.88 -5.27 -9.80
N LEU A 93 -4.53 -6.54 -9.58
CA LEU A 93 -3.23 -7.11 -10.02
C LEU A 93 -3.30 -7.80 -11.38
N GLY A 94 -4.45 -7.81 -12.04
CA GLY A 94 -4.72 -8.57 -13.27
C GLY A 94 -4.89 -10.07 -13.02
N VAL A 95 -4.97 -10.48 -11.75
CA VAL A 95 -5.22 -11.86 -11.34
C VAL A 95 -6.44 -11.88 -10.44
N GLU A 96 -7.36 -12.81 -10.72
CA GLU A 96 -8.66 -12.88 -10.05
C GLU A 96 -8.50 -12.95 -8.53
N GLY A 97 -9.12 -11.99 -7.85
CA GLY A 97 -9.15 -11.92 -6.39
C GLY A 97 -7.87 -11.39 -5.74
N MET A 98 -6.90 -10.88 -6.50
CA MET A 98 -5.67 -10.29 -5.98
C MET A 98 -5.58 -8.79 -6.28
N PHE A 99 -5.11 -8.06 -5.28
CA PHE A 99 -5.00 -6.61 -5.29
C PHE A 99 -3.66 -6.15 -4.75
N ARG A 100 -3.28 -4.96 -5.19
CA ARG A 100 -2.19 -4.16 -4.64
C ARG A 100 -2.78 -3.02 -3.82
N TYR A 101 -2.15 -2.74 -2.69
CA TYR A 101 -2.48 -1.66 -1.78
C TYR A 101 -1.29 -0.73 -1.66
N VAL A 102 -1.53 0.56 -1.86
CA VAL A 102 -0.51 1.61 -1.68
C VAL A 102 -1.05 2.66 -0.71
N GLY A 103 -0.32 2.86 0.39
CA GLY A 103 -0.67 3.83 1.41
C GLY A 103 0.09 5.14 1.24
N PHE A 104 -0.60 6.27 1.36
CA PHE A 104 -0.01 7.61 1.37
C PHE A 104 -0.49 8.45 2.54
N SER A 105 0.38 9.32 3.05
CA SER A 105 0.03 10.43 3.95
C SER A 105 0.96 11.65 3.71
N GLN A 106 0.48 12.85 4.08
CA GLN A 106 1.28 14.08 4.02
C GLN A 106 2.25 14.25 5.18
N GLN A 107 2.10 13.45 6.24
CA GLN A 107 2.98 13.49 7.40
C GLN A 107 4.40 13.08 7.05
#